data_AF-A0A2N2Z3N5-F1
#
_entry.id   AF-A0A2N2Z3N5-F1
#
_cell.length_a   1.000
_cell.length_b   1.000
_cell.length_c   1.000
_cell.angle_alpha   90.00
_cell.angle_beta   90.00
_cell.angle_gamma   90.00
#
_symmetry.space_group_name_H-M   'P 1'
#
loop_
_entity.id
_entity.type
_entity.pdbx_description
1 polymer ?
#
loop_
_entity_poly.entity_id
_entity_poly.type
_entity_poly.pdbx_seq_one_letter_code
_entity_poly.pdbx_strand_id
1 'polypeptide(L)'
;IAENIPSGEDISRFDILANSVKSVVTDYMQEAAQSFLQLVGAKGYRLDHLAGRSVVDSRPFQIFEGSNDILYQQVTESVFKLMRKTQVNNLYDFFKGYTHTDKAIEYFKDLFNFEVDYKMAQRNLVQLGRSIGRLITMNLTIDLGTKGFNTDMISNSLKVLQNEIQTSIASYKLNLSPNIVEDYQIGSSWLSNLSSIK
;
A
#
# COMPACT_ATOMS: atom_id res chain seq x y z
N ILE A 1 -0.37 -20.47 -0.34
CA ILE A 1 0.73 -20.22 0.62
C ILE A 1 0.87 -21.38 1.60
N ALA A 2 -0.22 -22.00 2.07
CA ALA A 2 -0.16 -23.10 3.04
C ALA A 2 -0.27 -24.53 2.47
N GLU A 3 -0.45 -24.72 1.15
CA GLU A 3 -0.83 -26.04 0.62
C GLU A 3 0.27 -27.12 0.74
N ASN A 4 1.53 -26.77 1.03
CA ASN A 4 2.64 -27.73 1.10
C ASN A 4 3.74 -27.36 2.13
N ILE A 5 3.42 -26.70 3.24
CA ILE A 5 4.45 -26.43 4.28
C ILE A 5 4.52 -27.64 5.23
N PRO A 6 5.66 -28.38 5.29
CA PRO A 6 5.83 -29.49 6.22
C PRO A 6 5.76 -29.02 7.68
N SER A 7 5.19 -29.84 8.56
CA SER A 7 5.12 -29.53 9.99
C SER A 7 6.53 -29.38 10.58
N GLY A 8 6.86 -28.21 11.12
CA GLY A 8 8.15 -27.94 11.78
C GLY A 8 9.11 -27.01 11.03
N GLU A 9 8.74 -26.53 9.84
CA GLU A 9 9.52 -25.48 9.16
C GLU A 9 9.34 -24.09 9.81
N ASP A 10 10.45 -23.36 9.92
CA ASP A 10 10.47 -21.98 10.35
C ASP A 10 9.83 -21.07 9.28
N ILE A 11 8.57 -20.73 9.51
CA ILE A 11 7.78 -19.84 8.65
C ILE A 11 8.06 -18.35 8.91
N SER A 12 8.96 -17.97 9.83
CA SER A 12 9.29 -16.55 10.07
C SER A 12 9.86 -15.85 8.82
N ARG A 13 10.27 -16.60 7.80
CA ARG A 13 10.65 -16.04 6.49
C ARG A 13 9.47 -15.50 5.67
N PHE A 14 8.22 -15.85 6.04
CA PHE A 14 7.01 -15.41 5.35
C PHE A 14 6.42 -14.11 5.90
N ASP A 15 7.01 -13.50 6.93
CA ASP A 15 6.49 -12.30 7.58
C ASP A 15 6.22 -11.15 6.60
N ILE A 16 7.14 -10.91 5.65
CA ILE A 16 6.97 -9.88 4.61
C ILE A 16 5.74 -10.17 3.76
N LEU A 17 5.56 -11.43 3.35
CA LEU A 17 4.44 -11.85 2.51
C LEU A 17 3.11 -11.75 3.29
N ALA A 18 3.09 -12.27 4.52
CA ALA A 18 1.92 -12.29 5.38
C ALA A 18 1.43 -10.86 5.70
N ASN A 19 2.34 -9.99 6.15
CA ASN A 19 2.02 -8.60 6.48
C ASN A 19 1.56 -7.83 5.24
N SER A 20 2.20 -8.06 4.08
CA SER A 20 1.79 -7.43 2.83
C SER A 20 0.38 -7.83 2.41
N VAL A 21 0.08 -9.12 2.40
CA VAL A 21 -1.22 -9.64 1.99
C VAL A 21 -2.30 -9.19 2.97
N LYS A 22 -2.06 -9.31 4.28
CA LYS A 22 -3.01 -8.87 5.31
C LYS A 22 -3.35 -7.39 5.10
N SER A 23 -2.35 -6.51 5.05
CA SER A 23 -2.61 -5.08 4.97
C SER A 23 -3.29 -4.67 3.67
N VAL A 24 -2.83 -5.15 2.51
CA VAL A 24 -3.42 -4.77 1.23
C VAL A 24 -4.83 -5.31 1.05
N VAL A 25 -5.07 -6.57 1.38
CA VAL A 25 -6.40 -7.18 1.21
C VAL A 25 -7.41 -6.53 2.16
N THR A 26 -7.01 -6.20 3.39
CA THR A 26 -7.92 -5.56 4.34
C THR A 26 -8.18 -4.09 4.02
N ASP A 27 -7.23 -3.38 3.40
CA ASP A 27 -7.47 -2.06 2.80
C ASP A 27 -8.53 -2.17 1.69
N TYR A 28 -8.34 -3.07 0.72
CA TYR A 28 -9.31 -3.26 -0.36
C TYR A 28 -10.68 -3.75 0.13
N MET A 29 -10.73 -4.58 1.16
CA MET A 29 -11.99 -5.00 1.77
C MET A 29 -12.77 -3.82 2.35
N GLN A 30 -12.08 -2.93 3.07
CA GLN A 30 -12.71 -1.72 3.63
C GLN A 30 -13.15 -0.76 2.51
N GLU A 31 -12.30 -0.53 1.52
CA GLU A 31 -12.59 0.36 0.39
C GLU A 31 -13.78 -0.17 -0.43
N ALA A 32 -13.82 -1.48 -0.72
CA ALA A 32 -14.94 -2.10 -1.40
C ALA A 32 -16.25 -1.99 -0.60
N ALA A 33 -16.21 -2.15 0.72
CA ALA A 33 -17.37 -1.94 1.57
C ALA A 33 -17.87 -0.48 1.53
N GLN A 34 -16.95 0.50 1.50
CA GLN A 34 -17.30 1.91 1.35
C GLN A 34 -17.89 2.22 -0.02
N SER A 35 -17.32 1.69 -1.10
CA SER A 35 -17.87 1.84 -2.45
C SER A 35 -19.27 1.20 -2.55
N PHE A 36 -19.48 0.04 -1.94
CA PHE A 36 -20.79 -0.59 -1.89
C PHE A 36 -21.82 0.29 -1.15
N LEU A 37 -21.46 0.87 -0.01
CA LEU A 37 -22.30 1.83 0.71
C LEU A 37 -22.66 3.04 -0.16
N GLN A 38 -21.69 3.61 -0.89
CA GLN A 38 -21.91 4.75 -1.78
C GLN A 38 -22.86 4.40 -2.94
N LEU A 39 -22.70 3.24 -3.57
CA LEU A 39 -23.56 2.77 -4.66
C LEU A 39 -25.02 2.58 -4.21
N VAL A 40 -25.23 2.13 -2.98
CA VAL A 40 -26.57 1.96 -2.41
C VAL A 40 -27.19 3.31 -1.99
N GLY A 41 -26.35 4.30 -1.65
CA GLY A 41 -26.77 5.63 -1.21
C GLY A 41 -27.47 5.60 0.15
N ALA A 42 -28.47 6.47 0.34
CA ALA A 42 -29.13 6.66 1.64
C ALA A 42 -29.68 5.36 2.28
N LYS A 43 -30.10 4.39 1.48
CA LYS A 43 -30.60 3.09 1.98
C LYS A 43 -29.51 2.30 2.71
N GLY A 44 -28.25 2.46 2.31
CA GLY A 44 -27.12 1.73 2.89
C GLY A 44 -26.76 2.18 4.30
N TYR A 45 -27.20 3.39 4.69
CA TYR A 45 -26.99 3.95 6.04
C TYR A 45 -28.01 3.45 7.07
N ARG A 46 -28.98 2.63 6.67
CA ARG A 46 -29.87 1.98 7.64
C ARG A 46 -29.09 0.91 8.41
N LEU A 47 -29.35 0.81 9.72
CA LEU A 47 -28.67 -0.13 10.61
C LEU A 47 -28.79 -1.59 10.18
N ASP A 48 -29.90 -1.94 9.53
CA ASP A 48 -30.21 -3.30 9.04
C ASP A 48 -29.65 -3.59 7.66
N HIS A 49 -29.06 -2.61 6.97
CA HIS A 49 -28.61 -2.78 5.59
C HIS A 49 -27.22 -3.41 5.52
N LEU A 50 -27.05 -4.40 4.64
CA LEU A 50 -25.79 -5.10 4.44
C LEU A 50 -24.62 -4.15 4.18
N ALA A 51 -24.81 -3.14 3.32
CA ALA A 51 -23.78 -2.17 2.99
C ALA A 51 -23.19 -1.42 4.21
N GLY A 52 -24.04 -0.91 5.11
CA GLY A 52 -23.58 -0.26 6.34
C GLY A 52 -22.85 -1.24 7.27
N ARG A 53 -23.39 -2.46 7.41
CA ARG A 53 -22.76 -3.53 8.19
C ARG A 53 -21.39 -3.93 7.64
N SER A 54 -21.24 -4.07 6.33
CA SER A 54 -19.96 -4.40 5.69
C SER A 54 -18.86 -3.40 6.03
N VAL A 55 -19.17 -2.11 6.14
CA VAL A 55 -18.20 -1.07 6.54
C VAL A 55 -17.76 -1.24 8.00
N VAL A 56 -18.69 -1.57 8.89
CA VAL A 56 -18.41 -1.80 10.32
C VAL A 56 -17.62 -3.10 10.51
N ASP A 57 -18.02 -4.16 9.82
CA ASP A 57 -17.44 -5.50 9.96
C ASP A 57 -16.04 -5.59 9.33
N SER A 58 -15.74 -4.79 8.29
CA SER A 58 -14.42 -4.78 7.65
C SER A 58 -13.37 -4.00 8.43
N ARG A 59 -13.77 -2.98 9.19
CA ARG A 59 -12.83 -2.07 9.89
C ARG A 59 -11.92 -2.76 10.91
N PRO A 60 -12.41 -3.70 11.74
CA PRO A 60 -11.57 -4.48 12.65
C PRO A 60 -10.34 -5.11 11.99
N PHE A 61 -10.44 -5.58 10.75
CA PHE A 61 -9.34 -6.26 10.07
C PHE A 61 -8.18 -5.33 9.71
N GLN A 62 -8.40 -4.02 9.64
CA GLN A 62 -7.34 -3.04 9.46
C GLN A 62 -6.62 -2.68 10.78
N ILE A 63 -7.17 -3.09 11.93
CA ILE A 63 -6.74 -2.66 13.28
C ILE A 63 -6.14 -3.84 14.06
N PHE A 64 -6.84 -4.98 14.09
CA PHE A 64 -6.41 -6.16 14.83
C PHE A 64 -5.28 -6.92 14.13
N GLU A 65 -4.54 -7.70 14.92
CA GLU A 65 -3.31 -8.41 14.52
C GLU A 65 -2.22 -7.46 13.96
N GLY A 66 -2.19 -6.23 14.49
CA GLY A 66 -1.35 -5.13 14.03
C GLY A 66 -2.11 -4.22 13.06
N SER A 67 -2.10 -2.91 13.34
CA SER A 67 -2.72 -1.95 12.42
C SER A 67 -2.00 -1.97 11.07
N ASN A 68 -2.73 -1.71 9.99
CA ASN A 68 -2.14 -1.77 8.65
C ASN A 68 -0.90 -0.87 8.51
N ASP A 69 -0.88 0.31 9.14
CA ASP A 69 0.30 1.19 9.14
C ASP A 69 1.51 0.55 9.84
N ILE A 70 1.31 -0.10 11.00
CA ILE A 70 2.39 -0.83 11.69
C ILE A 70 2.90 -1.97 10.82
N LEU A 71 2.00 -2.72 10.19
CA LEU A 71 2.39 -3.83 9.33
C LEU A 71 3.13 -3.35 8.07
N TYR A 72 2.72 -2.25 7.46
CA TYR A 72 3.46 -1.64 6.35
C TYR A 72 4.85 -1.16 6.77
N GLN A 73 4.98 -0.55 7.94
CA GLN A 73 6.30 -0.21 8.49
C GLN A 73 7.18 -1.47 8.64
N GLN A 74 6.63 -2.54 9.24
CA GLN A 74 7.34 -3.80 9.44
C GLN A 74 7.76 -4.46 8.12
N VAL A 75 6.94 -4.33 7.06
CA VAL A 75 7.30 -4.80 5.70
C VAL A 75 8.58 -4.09 5.23
N THR A 76 8.64 -2.76 5.33
CA THR A 76 9.82 -1.98 4.93
C THR A 76 11.05 -2.35 5.76
N GLU A 77 10.91 -2.42 7.08
CA GLU A 77 12.00 -2.77 7.99
C GLU A 77 12.56 -4.18 7.71
N SER A 78 11.67 -5.13 7.43
CA SER A 78 12.04 -6.51 7.09
C SER A 78 12.78 -6.59 5.74
N VAL A 79 12.33 -5.83 4.74
CA VAL A 79 13.04 -5.68 3.47
C VAL A 79 14.43 -5.07 3.69
N PHE A 80 14.56 -4.00 4.48
CA PHE A 80 15.85 -3.38 4.76
C PHE A 80 16.80 -4.33 5.50
N LYS A 81 16.28 -5.14 6.42
CA LYS A 81 17.05 -6.18 7.10
C LYS A 81 17.59 -7.21 6.11
N LEU A 82 16.79 -7.64 5.14
CA LEU A 82 17.23 -8.56 4.09
C LEU A 82 18.24 -7.92 3.14
N MET A 83 18.02 -6.67 2.70
CA MET A 83 18.94 -5.91 1.85
C MET A 83 20.33 -5.78 2.47
N ARG A 84 20.41 -5.48 3.78
CA ARG A 84 21.69 -5.48 4.51
C ARG A 84 22.35 -6.84 4.56
N LYS A 85 21.56 -7.91 4.70
CA LYS A 85 22.08 -9.29 4.70
C LYS A 85 22.64 -9.70 3.34
N THR A 86 22.01 -9.27 2.25
CA THR A 86 22.43 -9.55 0.87
C THR A 86 23.42 -8.54 0.31
N GLN A 87 23.72 -7.46 1.04
CA GLN A 87 24.61 -6.37 0.62
C GLN A 87 24.14 -5.69 -0.70
N VAL A 88 22.83 -5.60 -0.91
CA VAL A 88 22.22 -4.93 -2.06
C VAL A 88 21.58 -3.63 -1.58
N ASN A 89 22.07 -2.48 -2.06
CA ASN A 89 21.58 -1.16 -1.62
C ASN A 89 20.50 -0.57 -2.56
N ASN A 90 20.45 -1.03 -3.81
CA ASN A 90 19.46 -0.60 -4.78
C ASN A 90 18.16 -1.41 -4.61
N LEU A 91 17.03 -0.71 -4.52
CA LEU A 91 15.75 -1.33 -4.22
C LEU A 91 15.20 -2.16 -5.40
N TYR A 92 15.39 -1.71 -6.64
CA TYR A 92 15.00 -2.47 -7.84
C TYR A 92 15.80 -3.77 -7.95
N ASP A 93 17.12 -3.69 -7.78
CA ASP A 93 18.00 -4.87 -7.88
C ASP A 93 17.66 -5.92 -6.82
N PHE A 94 17.33 -5.48 -5.60
CA PHE A 94 16.85 -6.37 -4.55
C PHE A 94 15.55 -7.07 -4.95
N PHE A 95 14.54 -6.32 -5.40
CA PHE A 95 13.23 -6.89 -5.75
C PHE A 95 13.26 -7.77 -7.00
N LYS A 96 14.19 -7.52 -7.92
CA LYS A 96 14.43 -8.41 -9.06
C LYS A 96 14.93 -9.79 -8.64
N GLY A 97 15.71 -9.86 -7.56
CA GLY A 97 16.20 -11.12 -6.99
C GLY A 97 15.26 -11.76 -5.97
N TYR A 98 14.16 -11.11 -5.60
CA TYR A 98 13.25 -11.58 -4.55
C TYR A 98 12.02 -12.28 -5.16
N THR A 99 11.82 -13.56 -4.82
CA THR A 99 10.84 -14.47 -5.43
C THR A 99 9.39 -13.98 -5.43
N HIS A 100 9.01 -13.09 -4.51
CA HIS A 100 7.64 -12.58 -4.40
C HIS A 100 7.45 -11.21 -5.05
N THR A 101 8.43 -10.70 -5.80
CA THR A 101 8.37 -9.41 -6.50
C THR A 101 8.97 -9.43 -7.91
N ASP A 102 9.66 -10.51 -8.27
CA ASP A 102 10.43 -10.69 -9.52
C ASP A 102 9.64 -10.39 -10.80
N LYS A 103 8.36 -10.75 -10.87
CA LYS A 103 7.49 -10.51 -12.04
C LYS A 103 6.91 -9.11 -12.04
N ALA A 104 6.49 -8.62 -10.87
CA ALA A 104 5.83 -7.32 -10.73
C ALA A 104 6.83 -6.15 -10.85
N ILE A 105 8.07 -6.30 -10.40
CA ILE A 105 9.06 -5.22 -10.36
C ILE A 105 9.46 -4.73 -11.76
N GLU A 106 9.36 -5.58 -12.78
CA GLU A 106 9.68 -5.23 -14.17
C GLU A 106 8.80 -4.08 -14.72
N TYR A 107 7.60 -3.88 -14.17
CA TYR A 107 6.71 -2.77 -14.54
C TYR A 107 7.14 -1.42 -13.95
N PHE A 108 8.06 -1.40 -12.97
CA PHE A 108 8.36 -0.21 -12.17
C PHE A 108 9.85 0.09 -12.08
N LYS A 109 10.65 -0.34 -13.07
CA LYS A 109 12.10 -0.16 -13.06
C LYS A 109 12.53 1.27 -12.70
N ASP A 110 12.03 2.27 -13.41
CA ASP A 110 12.42 3.67 -13.20
C ASP A 110 11.97 4.21 -11.83
N LEU A 111 10.91 3.65 -11.28
CA LEU A 111 10.35 4.10 -10.01
C LEU A 111 11.06 3.47 -8.81
N PHE A 112 11.48 2.21 -8.88
CA PHE A 112 12.16 1.52 -7.79
C PHE A 112 13.69 1.55 -7.91
N ASN A 113 14.24 2.02 -9.04
CA ASN A 113 15.69 2.14 -9.23
C ASN A 113 16.26 3.35 -8.45
N PHE A 114 16.44 3.18 -7.15
CA PHE A 114 17.11 4.12 -6.26
C PHE A 114 17.76 3.39 -5.08
N GLU A 115 18.77 4.01 -4.48
CA GLU A 115 19.39 3.54 -3.25
C GLU A 115 18.56 3.92 -2.03
N VAL A 116 18.43 2.99 -1.09
CA VAL A 116 17.61 3.17 0.11
C VAL A 116 18.34 3.97 1.17
N ASP A 117 17.67 4.99 1.72
CA ASP A 117 18.07 5.61 2.98
C ASP A 117 17.53 4.82 4.18
N TYR A 118 18.44 4.17 4.90
CA TYR A 118 18.11 3.39 6.09
C TYR A 118 17.71 4.23 7.31
N LYS A 119 17.85 5.56 7.27
CA LYS A 119 17.52 6.49 8.37
C LYS A 119 16.31 7.36 8.03
N MET A 120 15.22 6.73 7.62
CA MET A 120 13.98 7.43 7.29
C MET A 120 13.00 7.54 8.47
N ALA A 121 12.19 8.60 8.46
CA ALA A 121 11.11 8.78 9.42
C ALA A 121 10.01 7.72 9.26
N GLN A 122 9.24 7.48 10.33
CA GLN A 122 8.19 6.46 10.35
C GLN A 122 7.17 6.60 9.20
N ARG A 123 6.74 7.83 8.89
CA ARG A 123 5.81 8.09 7.78
C ARG A 123 6.33 7.54 6.45
N ASN A 124 7.62 7.71 6.19
CA ASN A 124 8.28 7.26 4.97
C ASN A 124 8.41 5.73 4.95
N LEU A 125 8.67 5.10 6.10
CA LEU A 125 8.65 3.63 6.24
C LEU A 125 7.27 3.06 5.89
N VAL A 126 6.21 3.67 6.41
CA VAL A 126 4.82 3.25 6.12
C VAL A 126 4.49 3.44 4.64
N GLN A 127 4.85 4.59 4.06
CA GLN A 127 4.54 4.90 2.66
C GLN A 127 5.27 3.97 1.68
N LEU A 128 6.55 3.69 1.94
CA LEU A 128 7.31 2.71 1.17
C LEU A 128 6.71 1.31 1.36
N GLY A 129 6.31 0.96 2.58
CA GLY A 129 5.70 -0.33 2.91
C GLY A 129 4.39 -0.56 2.16
N ARG A 130 3.56 0.49 2.01
CA ARG A 130 2.35 0.47 1.19
C ARG A 130 2.63 0.14 -0.28
N SER A 131 3.70 0.70 -0.84
CA SER A 131 4.16 0.42 -2.21
C SER A 131 4.67 -1.02 -2.34
N ILE A 132 5.49 -1.48 -1.39
CA ILE A 132 6.06 -2.84 -1.38
C ILE A 132 4.94 -3.89 -1.22
N GLY A 133 3.99 -3.67 -0.32
CA GLY A 133 2.88 -4.61 -0.10
C GLY A 133 2.02 -4.79 -1.36
N ARG A 134 1.78 -3.71 -2.09
CA ARG A 134 1.08 -3.74 -3.39
C ARG A 134 1.91 -4.41 -4.47
N LEU A 135 3.23 -4.17 -4.51
CA LEU A 135 4.13 -4.87 -5.43
C LEU A 135 4.08 -6.38 -5.24
N ILE A 136 4.12 -6.85 -3.99
CA ILE A 136 4.01 -8.27 -3.65
C ILE A 136 2.63 -8.82 -4.05
N THR A 137 1.56 -8.10 -3.72
CA THR A 137 0.18 -8.50 -4.07
C THR A 137 -0.01 -8.55 -5.59
N MET A 138 0.62 -7.66 -6.34
CA MET A 138 0.65 -7.68 -7.80
C MET A 138 1.37 -8.90 -8.34
N ASN A 139 2.50 -9.31 -7.75
CA ASN A 139 3.20 -10.54 -8.13
C ASN A 139 2.31 -11.78 -7.93
N LEU A 140 1.61 -11.86 -6.79
CA LEU A 140 0.63 -12.92 -6.52
C LEU A 140 -0.55 -12.89 -7.51
N THR A 141 -0.98 -11.69 -7.93
CA THR A 141 -2.06 -11.54 -8.92
C THR A 141 -1.62 -12.03 -10.30
N ILE A 142 -0.36 -11.79 -10.69
CA ILE A 142 0.23 -12.37 -11.90
C ILE A 142 0.21 -13.90 -11.81
N ASP A 143 0.54 -14.47 -10.65
CA ASP A 143 0.50 -15.93 -10.42
C ASP A 143 -0.92 -16.51 -10.51
N LEU A 144 -1.95 -15.76 -10.12
CA LEU A 144 -3.34 -16.18 -10.36
C LEU A 144 -3.65 -16.24 -11.86
N GLY A 145 -3.15 -15.28 -12.65
CA GLY A 145 -3.28 -15.33 -14.10
C GLY A 145 -2.66 -16.59 -14.73
N THR A 146 -1.47 -16.98 -14.29
CA THR A 146 -0.81 -18.19 -14.80
C THR A 146 -1.52 -19.49 -14.40
N LYS A 147 -2.29 -19.46 -13.31
CA LYS A 147 -3.13 -20.57 -12.84
C LYS A 147 -4.48 -20.69 -13.57
N GLY A 148 -4.77 -19.83 -14.56
CA GLY A 148 -5.97 -19.90 -15.37
C GLY A 148 -7.18 -19.15 -14.80
N PHE A 149 -6.97 -18.23 -13.86
CA PHE A 149 -8.04 -17.31 -13.44
C PHE A 149 -8.41 -16.34 -14.57
N ASN A 150 -9.61 -15.75 -14.49
CA ASN A 150 -10.17 -14.90 -15.55
C ASN A 150 -9.21 -13.78 -15.98
N THR A 151 -8.81 -13.80 -17.25
CA THR A 151 -7.78 -12.92 -17.81
C THR A 151 -8.15 -11.44 -17.75
N ASP A 152 -9.42 -11.11 -17.96
CA ASP A 152 -9.90 -9.72 -17.95
C ASP A 152 -9.86 -9.14 -16.54
N MET A 153 -10.27 -9.94 -15.54
CA MET A 153 -10.19 -9.55 -14.13
C MET A 153 -8.73 -9.36 -13.70
N ILE A 154 -7.85 -10.30 -14.06
CA ILE A 154 -6.41 -10.17 -13.77
C ILE A 154 -5.85 -8.89 -14.41
N SER A 155 -6.10 -8.68 -15.71
CA SER A 155 -5.65 -7.49 -16.43
C SER A 155 -6.12 -6.18 -15.77
N ASN A 156 -7.38 -6.11 -15.36
CA ASN A 156 -7.93 -4.94 -14.69
C ASN A 156 -7.32 -4.74 -13.30
N SER A 157 -7.18 -5.80 -12.50
CA SER A 157 -6.52 -5.72 -11.19
C SER A 157 -5.07 -5.26 -11.29
N LEU A 158 -4.33 -5.73 -12.30
CA LEU A 158 -2.95 -5.29 -12.53
C LEU A 158 -2.88 -3.80 -12.88
N LYS A 159 -3.81 -3.26 -13.67
CA LYS A 159 -3.86 -1.82 -13.98
C LYS A 159 -4.13 -0.97 -12.73
N VAL A 160 -5.04 -1.42 -11.87
CA VAL A 160 -5.33 -0.73 -10.60
C VAL A 160 -4.08 -0.70 -9.72
N LEU A 161 -3.46 -1.87 -9.50
CA LEU A 161 -2.24 -1.99 -8.69
C LEU A 161 -1.08 -1.17 -9.27
N GLN A 162 -0.92 -1.15 -10.60
CA GLN A 162 0.08 -0.31 -11.25
C GLN A 162 -0.12 1.17 -10.95
N ASN A 163 -1.33 1.69 -11.11
CA ASN A 163 -1.61 3.10 -10.84
C ASN A 163 -1.36 3.48 -9.36
N GLU A 164 -1.79 2.61 -8.44
CA GLU A 164 -1.58 2.82 -7.00
C GLU A 164 -0.09 2.82 -6.63
N ILE A 165 0.69 1.86 -7.13
CA ILE A 165 2.13 1.80 -6.89
C ILE A 165 2.82 3.03 -7.46
N GLN A 166 2.50 3.43 -8.71
CA GLN A 166 3.08 4.62 -9.34
C GLN A 166 2.80 5.89 -8.53
N THR A 167 1.56 6.07 -8.10
CA THR A 167 1.16 7.25 -7.31
C THR A 167 1.84 7.27 -5.94
N SER A 168 1.87 6.11 -5.26
CA SER A 168 2.43 5.97 -3.92
C SER A 168 3.94 6.22 -3.91
N ILE A 169 4.69 5.62 -4.84
CA ILE A 169 6.15 5.74 -4.90
C ILE A 169 6.59 7.11 -5.39
N ALA A 170 5.85 7.74 -6.31
CA ALA A 170 6.11 9.11 -6.74
C ALA A 170 5.94 10.08 -5.57
N SER A 171 4.89 9.91 -4.78
CA SER A 171 4.65 10.72 -3.57
C SER A 171 5.74 10.52 -2.51
N TYR A 172 6.24 9.29 -2.35
CA TYR A 172 7.38 9.00 -1.47
C TYR A 172 8.67 9.72 -1.94
N LYS A 173 8.96 9.70 -3.25
CA LYS A 173 10.16 10.38 -3.79
C LYS A 173 10.08 11.90 -3.68
N LEU A 174 8.90 12.48 -3.86
CA LEU A 174 8.72 13.93 -3.85
C LEU A 174 8.93 14.54 -2.45
N ASN A 175 8.52 13.81 -1.39
CA ASN A 175 8.70 14.14 0.04
C ASN A 175 8.67 15.65 0.38
N LEU A 176 7.66 16.38 -0.12
CA LEU A 176 7.52 17.80 0.18
C LEU A 176 7.22 17.98 1.67
N SER A 177 8.03 18.78 2.34
CA SER A 177 7.87 19.14 3.75
C SER A 177 7.44 20.61 3.85
N PRO A 178 6.14 20.91 3.71
CA PRO A 178 5.65 22.28 3.88
C PRO A 178 5.89 22.73 5.32
N ASN A 179 6.39 23.96 5.48
CA ASN A 179 6.59 24.56 6.80
C ASN A 179 5.25 24.95 7.41
N ILE A 180 5.11 24.79 8.73
CA ILE A 180 3.97 25.32 9.48
C ILE A 180 4.11 26.85 9.51
N VAL A 181 3.04 27.55 9.17
CA VAL A 181 2.98 29.01 9.33
C VAL A 181 2.56 29.28 10.78
N GLU A 182 3.54 29.58 11.63
CA GLU A 182 3.33 30.06 13.00
C GLU A 182 3.04 31.57 12.98
N ASP A 183 2.34 32.09 13.99
CA ASP A 183 1.99 33.51 14.13
C ASP A 183 1.25 34.12 12.92
N TYR A 184 0.26 33.39 12.39
CA TYR A 184 -0.66 33.91 11.39
C TYR A 184 -1.34 35.20 11.91
N GLN A 185 -0.95 36.36 11.37
CA GLN A 185 -1.59 37.63 11.71
C GLN A 185 -2.86 37.84 10.87
N ILE A 186 -3.92 38.30 11.55
CA ILE A 186 -5.20 38.68 10.94
C ILE A 186 -4.99 39.99 10.16
N GLY A 187 -4.57 39.84 8.90
CA GLY A 187 -4.35 40.91 7.93
C GLY A 187 -4.36 40.41 6.47
N SER A 188 -4.21 39.10 6.26
CA SER A 188 -4.52 38.42 5.00
C SER A 188 -6.03 38.16 4.88
N SER A 189 -6.82 39.24 4.87
CA SER A 189 -8.22 39.13 4.46
C SER A 189 -8.23 38.66 3.00
N TRP A 190 -8.73 37.45 2.74
CA TRP A 190 -8.95 37.00 1.36
C TRP A 190 -9.88 37.97 0.59
N LEU A 191 -10.69 38.74 1.32
CA LEU A 191 -11.61 39.73 0.81
C LEU A 191 -10.92 41.01 0.31
N SER A 192 -9.78 41.42 0.89
CA SER A 192 -9.11 42.68 0.50
C SER A 192 -8.44 42.62 -0.88
N ASN A 193 -8.26 41.41 -1.43
CA ASN A 193 -7.74 41.20 -2.79
C ASN A 193 -8.84 41.31 -3.88
N LEU A 194 -10.12 41.42 -3.50
CA LEU A 194 -11.22 41.62 -4.45
C LEU A 194 -11.42 43.09 -4.82
N SER A 195 -10.91 44.03 -4.02
CA SER A 195 -11.02 45.47 -4.29
C SER A 195 -10.02 46.02 -5.32
N SER A 196 -9.05 45.22 -5.76
CA SER A 196 -8.11 45.58 -6.84
C SER A 196 -8.57 45.15 -8.23
N ILE A 197 -9.77 44.57 -8.34
CA ILE A 197 -10.44 44.28 -9.62
C ILE A 197 -11.44 45.42 -9.88
N LYS A 198 -10.94 46.55 -10.38
CA LYS A 198 -11.75 47.59 -11.03
C LYS A 198 -11.05 48.02 -12.31
#